data_AF-A0A7J4SL05-F1
#
_entry.id   AF-A0A7J4SL05-F1
#
_cell.length_a   1.000
_cell.length_b   1.000
_cell.length_c   1.000
_cell.angle_alpha   90.00
_cell.angle_beta   90.00
_cell.angle_gamma   90.00
#
_symmetry.space_group_name_H-M   'P 1'
#
loop_
_entity.id
_entity.type
_entity.pdbx_description
1 polymer ?
#
loop_
_entity_poly.entity_id
_entity_poly.type
_entity_poly.pdbx_seq_one_letter_code
_entity_poly.pdbx_strand_id
1 'polypeptide(L)'
;MNIRSNWRILALSILLILSVIVISPIGSTSTSTSDSLDLNLSYGLDLSGGTRVRAPLVGWTAEEVSFTGYQESNVEETVLSQFPSLSRSDVDAKIGSDGIGTFEIFADIPVEDFRLALSRANLSHGEIRPGVTAQTRKTTLEVLNKKFDESGLTGATVQQSTTPSGQYFIIIEVPNYNSNEVRKLVEKRGSVEVMIQFPTETNEWGTVVVLTQDDIATVGTVQDPTVSIGSPHVPVTLTEEGAS
;
A
#
# COMPACT_ATOMS: atom_id res chain seq x y z
N MET A 1 65.87 0.03 6.06
CA MET A 1 64.74 -0.91 6.18
C MET A 1 64.50 -1.58 4.83
N ASN A 2 64.57 -2.91 4.76
CA ASN A 2 64.35 -3.63 3.50
C ASN A 2 62.87 -3.58 3.10
N ILE A 3 62.55 -2.70 2.16
CA ILE A 3 61.16 -2.47 1.69
C ILE A 3 60.47 -3.76 1.20
N ARG A 4 61.27 -4.74 0.74
CA ARG A 4 60.79 -6.04 0.24
C ARG A 4 60.41 -7.03 1.36
N SER A 5 61.00 -6.90 2.56
CA SER A 5 60.70 -7.78 3.71
C SER A 5 59.41 -7.38 4.42
N ASN A 6 59.10 -6.08 4.41
CA ASN A 6 58.02 -5.49 5.21
C ASN A 6 56.85 -5.03 4.35
N TRP A 7 56.65 -5.66 3.19
CA TRP A 7 55.60 -5.28 2.23
C TRP A 7 54.19 -5.33 2.85
N ARG A 8 53.96 -6.22 3.84
CA ARG A 8 52.71 -6.28 4.61
C ARG A 8 52.49 -5.02 5.46
N ILE A 9 53.55 -4.52 6.10
CA ILE A 9 53.49 -3.28 6.90
C ILE A 9 53.27 -2.08 5.98
N LEU A 10 53.91 -2.07 4.80
CA LEU A 10 53.73 -1.02 3.81
C LEU A 10 52.29 -1.01 3.24
N ALA A 11 51.72 -2.18 2.97
CA ALA A 11 50.32 -2.31 2.56
C ALA A 11 49.34 -1.83 3.64
N LEU A 12 49.56 -2.21 4.91
CA LEU A 12 48.74 -1.74 6.04
C LEU A 12 48.84 -0.23 6.25
N SER A 13 50.05 0.34 6.13
CA SER A 13 50.25 1.78 6.28
C SER A 13 49.55 2.57 5.17
N ILE A 14 49.56 2.06 3.93
CA ILE A 14 48.82 2.65 2.80
C ILE A 14 47.31 2.56 3.04
N LEU A 15 46.80 1.39 3.45
CA LEU A 15 45.37 1.20 3.71
C LEU A 15 44.87 2.09 4.85
N LEU A 16 45.69 2.30 5.88
CA LEU A 16 45.38 3.20 6.98
C LEU A 16 45.32 4.66 6.51
N ILE A 17 46.27 5.12 5.69
CA ILE A 17 46.23 6.48 5.11
C ILE A 17 45.00 6.64 4.21
N LEU A 18 44.67 5.62 3.40
CA LEU A 18 43.48 5.63 2.54
C LEU A 18 42.19 5.69 3.36
N SER A 19 42.11 4.97 4.48
CA SER A 19 40.97 5.03 5.40
C SER A 19 40.78 6.43 5.98
N VAL A 20 41.87 7.12 6.32
CA VAL A 20 41.80 8.49 6.84
C VAL A 20 41.32 9.47 5.76
N ILE A 21 41.73 9.27 4.51
CA ILE A 21 41.29 10.10 3.37
C ILE A 21 39.80 9.89 3.07
N VAL A 22 39.32 8.65 3.08
CA VAL A 22 37.89 8.35 2.85
C VAL A 22 36.99 8.97 3.91
N ILE A 23 37.48 9.13 5.15
CA ILE A 23 36.73 9.71 6.27
C ILE A 23 36.88 11.25 6.31
N SER A 24 37.90 11.83 5.68
CA SER A 24 38.17 13.27 5.74
C SER A 24 37.46 14.04 4.61
N PRO A 25 36.82 15.18 4.91
CA PRO A 25 36.12 15.99 3.92
C PRO A 25 37.11 16.87 3.15
N ILE A 26 37.96 16.28 2.31
CA ILE A 26 38.88 17.04 1.46
C ILE A 26 38.12 17.44 0.18
N GLY A 27 37.27 18.46 0.34
CA GLY A 27 36.46 18.99 -0.77
C GLY A 27 35.56 20.17 -0.43
N SER A 28 35.54 20.67 0.82
CA SER A 28 34.77 21.87 1.19
C SER A 28 35.71 22.97 1.69
N THR A 29 36.04 23.91 0.81
CA THR A 29 36.57 25.21 1.22
C THR A 29 35.41 26.10 1.66
N SER A 30 35.01 25.98 2.92
CA SER A 30 34.22 26.99 3.61
C SER A 30 34.73 27.15 5.04
N THR A 31 35.46 28.25 5.25
CA THR A 31 35.87 28.76 6.55
C THR A 31 34.63 29.21 7.31
N SER A 32 34.09 28.35 8.16
CA SER A 32 33.11 28.73 9.19
C SER A 32 33.35 27.89 10.44
N THR A 33 33.69 28.58 11.51
CA THR A 33 33.82 28.10 12.88
C THR A 33 32.44 27.67 13.39
N SER A 34 32.14 26.37 13.29
CA SER A 34 31.05 25.73 14.02
C SER A 34 31.36 24.26 14.20
N ASP A 35 31.26 23.82 15.45
CA ASP A 35 31.66 22.54 16.02
C ASP A 35 30.72 21.39 15.61
N SER A 36 30.59 21.16 14.30
CA SER A 36 29.89 20.01 13.73
C SER A 36 30.78 19.41 12.66
N LEU A 37 31.41 18.29 13.00
CA LEU A 37 32.14 17.44 12.07
C LEU A 37 31.18 17.02 10.94
N ASP A 38 31.25 17.69 9.79
CA ASP A 38 30.58 17.32 8.54
C ASP A 38 31.16 16.00 8.01
N LEU A 39 30.73 14.91 8.62
CA LEU A 39 30.96 13.56 8.14
C LEU A 39 29.84 13.22 7.17
N ASN A 40 30.19 12.80 5.95
CA ASN A 40 29.28 12.26 4.94
C ASN A 40 28.78 10.85 5.35
N LEU A 41 28.19 10.77 6.53
CA LEU A 41 27.50 9.62 7.04
C LEU A 41 26.02 9.92 6.83
N SER A 42 25.39 9.17 5.93
CA SER A 42 23.94 9.14 5.83
C SER A 42 23.43 8.42 7.08
N TYR A 43 23.29 9.16 8.17
CA TYR A 43 22.81 8.63 9.45
C TYR A 43 21.34 8.21 9.29
N GLY A 44 21.03 6.97 9.65
CA GLY A 44 19.66 6.47 9.70
C GLY A 44 18.80 7.22 10.73
N LEU A 45 17.48 7.02 10.64
CA LEU A 45 16.38 7.68 11.37
C LEU A 45 16.57 7.86 12.90
N ASP A 46 17.49 7.14 13.54
CA ASP A 46 17.71 7.16 14.99
C ASP A 46 18.27 8.48 15.55
N LEU A 47 18.89 9.33 14.73
CA LEU A 47 19.44 10.61 15.20
C LEU A 47 18.62 11.85 14.83
N SER A 48 17.72 11.74 13.84
CA SER A 48 16.84 12.85 13.42
C SER A 48 15.40 12.72 13.94
N GLY A 49 15.05 11.58 14.54
CA GLY A 49 13.69 11.27 14.94
C GLY A 49 12.84 10.84 13.75
N GLY A 50 12.14 9.73 13.91
CA GLY A 50 11.26 9.20 12.87
C GLY A 50 10.66 7.88 13.27
N THR A 51 9.69 7.42 12.48
CA THR A 51 9.01 6.15 12.70
C THR A 51 9.26 5.21 11.53
N ARG A 52 9.59 3.97 11.85
CA ARG A 52 9.52 2.83 10.93
C ARG A 52 8.36 1.91 11.29
N VAL A 53 7.41 1.74 10.38
CA VAL A 53 6.25 0.84 10.54
C VAL A 53 6.35 -0.31 9.55
N ARG A 54 6.03 -1.51 10.02
CA ARG A 54 5.85 -2.71 9.19
C ARG A 54 4.37 -3.02 9.06
N ALA A 55 3.86 -3.03 7.83
CA ALA A 55 2.47 -3.31 7.52
C ALA A 55 2.36 -4.62 6.70
N PRO A 56 1.97 -5.75 7.31
CA PRO A 56 1.69 -6.98 6.58
C PRO A 56 0.42 -6.82 5.73
N LEU A 57 0.40 -7.47 4.56
CA LEU A 57 -0.79 -7.54 3.71
C LEU A 57 -1.51 -8.85 4.01
N VAL A 58 -2.52 -8.76 4.87
CA VAL A 58 -3.28 -9.91 5.34
C VAL A 58 -4.39 -10.22 4.35
N GLY A 59 -4.48 -11.49 3.95
CA GLY A 59 -5.48 -11.97 3.01
C GLY A 59 -5.10 -13.31 2.38
N TRP A 60 -5.93 -13.76 1.47
CA TRP A 60 -5.73 -14.95 0.64
C TRP A 60 -5.95 -14.62 -0.83
N THR A 61 -5.17 -15.23 -1.71
CA THR A 61 -5.40 -15.22 -3.16
C THR A 61 -5.72 -16.64 -3.62
N ALA A 62 -6.85 -16.81 -4.30
CA ALA A 62 -7.11 -17.95 -5.15
C ALA A 62 -6.62 -17.63 -6.57
N GLU A 63 -5.73 -18.48 -7.08
CA GLU A 63 -5.18 -18.40 -8.43
C GLU A 63 -6.00 -19.29 -9.38
N GLU A 64 -5.92 -18.99 -10.69
CA GLU A 64 -6.57 -19.79 -11.75
C GLU A 64 -8.08 -19.99 -11.51
N VAL A 65 -8.75 -18.94 -11.05
CA VAL A 65 -10.19 -18.96 -10.80
C VAL A 65 -10.93 -18.85 -12.13
N SER A 66 -11.80 -19.81 -12.43
CA SER A 66 -12.65 -19.76 -13.63
C SER A 66 -13.92 -18.97 -13.35
N PHE A 67 -14.05 -17.85 -14.04
CA PHE A 67 -15.23 -16.97 -14.00
C PHE A 67 -16.16 -17.17 -15.21
N THR A 68 -16.05 -18.30 -15.90
CA THR A 68 -16.88 -18.62 -17.08
C THR A 68 -18.37 -18.48 -16.77
N GLY A 69 -19.04 -17.51 -17.42
CA GLY A 69 -20.48 -17.25 -17.23
C GLY A 69 -20.80 -16.31 -16.07
N TYR A 70 -19.81 -15.68 -15.46
CA TYR A 70 -19.97 -14.77 -14.33
C TYR A 70 -19.51 -13.33 -14.66
N GLN A 71 -20.03 -12.38 -13.90
CA GLN A 71 -19.55 -10.98 -13.83
C GLN A 71 -18.88 -10.76 -12.46
N GLU A 72 -17.84 -9.93 -12.39
CA GLU A 72 -17.05 -9.66 -11.16
C GLU A 72 -17.94 -9.25 -9.98
N SER A 73 -18.86 -8.32 -10.22
CA SER A 73 -19.87 -7.85 -9.26
C SER A 73 -20.65 -8.99 -8.61
N ASN A 74 -21.22 -9.89 -9.41
CA ASN A 74 -22.09 -10.97 -8.92
C ASN A 74 -21.31 -12.03 -8.12
N VAL A 75 -20.06 -12.29 -8.50
CA VAL A 75 -19.24 -13.34 -7.88
C VAL A 75 -18.78 -12.93 -6.49
N GLU A 76 -18.25 -11.73 -6.38
CA GLU A 76 -17.82 -11.17 -5.10
C GLU A 76 -18.99 -11.07 -4.12
N GLU A 77 -20.19 -10.66 -4.56
CA GLU A 77 -21.38 -10.65 -3.68
C GLU A 77 -21.76 -12.06 -3.20
N THR A 78 -21.67 -13.05 -4.09
CA THR A 78 -21.94 -14.46 -3.75
C THR A 78 -20.95 -14.97 -2.70
N VAL A 79 -19.66 -14.67 -2.84
CA VAL A 79 -18.63 -15.04 -1.86
C VAL A 79 -18.81 -14.27 -0.55
N LEU A 80 -19.10 -12.97 -0.61
CA LEU A 80 -19.33 -12.10 0.56
C LEU A 80 -20.55 -12.52 1.38
N SER A 81 -21.57 -13.11 0.77
CA SER A 81 -22.75 -13.62 1.49
C SER A 81 -22.39 -14.66 2.57
N GLN A 82 -21.19 -15.25 2.50
CA GLN A 82 -20.67 -16.20 3.47
C GLN A 82 -20.00 -15.53 4.68
N PHE A 83 -19.70 -14.23 4.59
CA PHE A 83 -18.92 -13.47 5.56
C PHE A 83 -19.64 -12.17 5.96
N PRO A 84 -20.53 -12.21 6.96
CA PRO A 84 -21.34 -11.05 7.34
C PRO A 84 -20.53 -9.87 7.93
N SER A 85 -19.28 -10.11 8.32
CA SER A 85 -18.38 -9.08 8.84
C SER A 85 -17.53 -8.41 7.76
N LEU A 86 -17.58 -8.89 6.51
CA LEU A 86 -16.81 -8.35 5.39
C LEU A 86 -17.67 -7.47 4.50
N SER A 87 -17.02 -6.50 3.85
CA SER A 87 -17.63 -5.55 2.93
C SER A 87 -17.14 -5.77 1.50
N ARG A 88 -17.72 -5.05 0.54
CA ARG A 88 -17.29 -5.13 -0.86
C ARG A 88 -15.79 -4.83 -1.03
N SER A 89 -15.28 -3.86 -0.28
CA SER A 89 -13.86 -3.49 -0.30
C SER A 89 -12.90 -4.54 0.28
N ASP A 90 -13.41 -5.64 0.85
CA ASP A 90 -12.60 -6.71 1.42
C ASP A 90 -12.40 -7.89 0.45
N VAL A 91 -12.94 -7.81 -0.76
CA VAL A 91 -12.76 -8.81 -1.81
C VAL A 91 -12.43 -8.12 -3.14
N ASP A 92 -11.79 -8.86 -4.05
CA ASP A 92 -11.46 -8.38 -5.39
C ASP A 92 -11.38 -9.58 -6.34
N ALA A 93 -12.31 -9.63 -7.30
CA ALA A 93 -12.26 -10.59 -8.40
C ALA A 93 -11.70 -9.89 -9.63
N LYS A 94 -10.61 -10.42 -10.17
CA LYS A 94 -10.06 -9.98 -11.46
C LYS A 94 -10.26 -11.07 -12.49
N ILE A 95 -11.06 -10.80 -13.51
CA ILE A 95 -11.29 -11.72 -14.62
C ILE A 95 -10.27 -11.44 -15.73
N GLY A 96 -9.48 -12.46 -16.10
CA GLY A 96 -8.61 -12.39 -17.26
C GLY A 96 -9.39 -12.45 -18.58
N SER A 97 -8.73 -12.05 -19.67
CA SER A 97 -9.35 -12.01 -21.00
C SER A 97 -9.86 -13.36 -21.52
N ASP A 98 -9.37 -14.45 -20.95
CA ASP A 98 -9.76 -15.84 -21.24
C ASP A 98 -10.84 -16.38 -20.28
N GLY A 99 -11.35 -15.54 -19.37
CA GLY A 99 -12.32 -15.93 -18.33
C GLY A 99 -11.67 -16.60 -17.12
N ILE A 100 -10.35 -16.70 -17.07
CA ILE A 100 -9.58 -17.22 -15.94
C ILE A 100 -8.86 -16.06 -15.27
N GLY A 101 -8.86 -16.01 -13.94
CA GLY A 101 -8.19 -14.93 -13.23
C GLY A 101 -7.91 -15.24 -11.78
N THR A 102 -8.01 -14.21 -10.94
CA THR A 102 -7.67 -14.30 -9.51
C THR A 102 -8.81 -13.78 -8.66
N PHE A 103 -9.02 -14.41 -7.51
CA PHE A 103 -9.92 -13.91 -6.47
C PHE A 103 -9.11 -13.65 -5.21
N GLU A 104 -9.14 -12.41 -4.71
CA GLU A 104 -8.47 -12.01 -3.48
C GLU A 104 -9.50 -11.70 -2.38
N ILE A 105 -9.17 -12.06 -1.15
CA ILE A 105 -9.91 -11.67 0.05
C ILE A 105 -8.95 -11.04 1.07
N PHE A 106 -9.24 -9.84 1.52
CA PHE A 106 -8.37 -8.99 2.33
C PHE A 106 -8.69 -9.07 3.84
N ALA A 107 -8.91 -10.29 4.31
CA ALA A 107 -9.32 -10.59 5.68
C ALA A 107 -8.50 -11.72 6.32
N ASP A 108 -8.36 -11.67 7.64
CA ASP A 108 -7.76 -12.74 8.44
C ASP A 108 -8.81 -13.82 8.74
N ILE A 109 -9.02 -14.71 7.78
CA ILE A 109 -9.96 -15.83 7.89
C ILE A 109 -9.24 -17.17 7.71
N PRO A 110 -9.77 -18.27 8.27
CA PRO A 110 -9.28 -19.61 7.95
C PRO A 110 -9.36 -19.88 6.44
N VAL A 111 -8.28 -20.43 5.87
CA VAL A 111 -8.22 -20.75 4.43
C VAL A 111 -9.34 -21.71 3.99
N GLU A 112 -9.82 -22.56 4.90
CA GLU A 112 -10.89 -23.50 4.60
C GLU A 112 -12.24 -22.82 4.45
N ASP A 113 -12.50 -21.75 5.21
CA ASP A 113 -13.71 -20.95 5.06
C ASP A 113 -13.70 -20.24 3.71
N PHE A 114 -12.53 -19.71 3.30
CA PHE A 114 -12.38 -19.10 1.97
C PHE A 114 -12.60 -20.12 0.84
N ARG A 115 -11.99 -21.31 0.95
CA ARG A 115 -12.17 -22.41 -0.01
C ARG A 115 -13.65 -22.81 -0.12
N LEU A 116 -14.33 -22.93 1.02
CA LEU A 116 -15.75 -23.28 1.07
C LEU A 116 -16.61 -22.19 0.41
N ALA A 117 -16.29 -20.91 0.62
CA ALA A 117 -17.01 -19.81 0.01
C ALA A 117 -16.88 -19.81 -1.53
N LEU A 118 -15.68 -20.04 -2.06
CA LEU A 118 -15.46 -20.19 -3.51
C LEU A 118 -16.24 -21.40 -4.07
N SER A 119 -16.24 -22.53 -3.36
CA SER A 119 -17.00 -23.72 -3.76
C SER A 119 -18.51 -23.47 -3.77
N ARG A 120 -19.06 -22.73 -2.79
CA ARG A 120 -20.48 -22.34 -2.73
C ARG A 120 -20.86 -21.37 -3.85
N ALA A 121 -19.92 -20.51 -4.26
CA ALA A 121 -20.06 -19.66 -5.43
C ALA A 121 -19.92 -20.43 -6.77
N ASN A 122 -19.68 -21.75 -6.71
CA ASN A 122 -19.46 -22.62 -7.86
C ASN A 122 -18.27 -22.17 -8.73
N LEU A 123 -17.26 -21.58 -8.09
CA LEU A 123 -16.01 -21.19 -8.72
C LEU A 123 -15.00 -22.33 -8.60
N SER A 124 -14.50 -22.80 -9.74
CA SER A 124 -13.30 -23.63 -9.73
C SER A 124 -12.08 -22.74 -9.61
N HIS A 125 -11.07 -23.21 -8.88
CA HIS A 125 -9.83 -22.49 -8.62
C HIS A 125 -8.65 -23.47 -8.62
N GLY A 126 -7.46 -22.95 -8.89
CA GLY A 126 -6.20 -23.66 -8.71
C GLY A 126 -5.74 -23.59 -7.25
N GLU A 127 -4.54 -23.07 -7.03
CA GLU A 127 -3.98 -22.91 -5.70
C GLU A 127 -4.63 -21.75 -4.91
N ILE A 128 -4.82 -21.95 -3.60
CA ILE A 128 -5.08 -20.84 -2.67
C ILE A 128 -3.82 -20.61 -1.85
N ARG A 129 -3.25 -19.41 -1.97
CA ARG A 129 -2.01 -19.02 -1.28
C ARG A 129 -2.24 -17.82 -0.35
N PRO A 130 -1.45 -17.70 0.73
CA PRO A 130 -1.53 -16.55 1.62
C PRO A 130 -1.03 -15.26 0.93
N GLY A 131 -1.55 -14.14 1.40
CA GLY A 131 -1.21 -12.80 0.93
C GLY A 131 -1.98 -12.39 -0.32
N VAL A 132 -1.51 -11.31 -0.94
CA VAL A 132 -2.17 -10.66 -2.09
C VAL A 132 -1.31 -10.73 -3.36
N THR A 133 -1.93 -10.53 -4.53
CA THR A 133 -1.29 -10.52 -5.85
C THR A 133 -0.24 -9.41 -5.98
N ALA A 134 0.66 -9.55 -6.94
CA ALA A 134 1.68 -8.55 -7.21
C ALA A 134 1.08 -7.19 -7.60
N GLN A 135 -0.03 -7.21 -8.33
CA GLN A 135 -0.75 -6.00 -8.72
C GLN A 135 -1.30 -5.28 -7.50
N THR A 136 -1.96 -5.98 -6.59
CA THR A 136 -2.50 -5.39 -5.36
C THR A 136 -1.41 -4.81 -4.46
N ARG A 137 -0.22 -5.43 -4.40
CA ARG A 137 0.94 -4.85 -3.69
C ARG A 137 1.42 -3.54 -4.35
N LYS A 138 1.46 -3.51 -5.68
CA LYS A 138 1.86 -2.31 -6.42
C LYS A 138 0.87 -1.17 -6.19
N THR A 139 -0.43 -1.44 -6.31
CA THR A 139 -1.49 -0.46 -6.02
C THR A 139 -1.40 0.03 -4.57
N THR A 140 -1.11 -0.86 -3.61
CA THR A 140 -0.92 -0.48 -2.21
C THR A 140 0.24 0.50 -2.04
N LEU A 141 1.38 0.28 -2.71
CA LEU A 141 2.50 1.24 -2.69
C LEU A 141 2.09 2.60 -3.26
N GLU A 142 1.38 2.61 -4.39
CA GLU A 142 0.92 3.84 -5.04
C GLU A 142 -0.05 4.64 -4.15
N VAL A 143 -1.04 3.96 -3.55
CA VAL A 143 -2.00 4.58 -2.63
C VAL A 143 -1.32 5.13 -1.38
N LEU A 144 -0.37 4.39 -0.80
CA LEU A 144 0.36 4.85 0.39
C LEU A 144 1.23 6.07 0.06
N ASN A 145 1.97 6.06 -1.05
CA ASN A 145 2.75 7.22 -1.49
C ASN A 145 1.85 8.44 -1.70
N LYS A 146 0.73 8.28 -2.41
CA LYS A 146 -0.25 9.35 -2.64
C LYS A 146 -0.78 9.93 -1.32
N LYS A 147 -1.13 9.08 -0.35
CA LYS A 147 -1.58 9.53 0.98
C LYS A 147 -0.52 10.34 1.72
N PHE A 148 0.75 9.94 1.63
CA PHE A 148 1.85 10.67 2.28
C PHE A 148 2.09 12.03 1.62
N ASP A 149 2.04 12.09 0.30
CA ASP A 149 2.16 13.34 -0.45
C ASP A 149 1.01 14.31 -0.12
N GLU A 150 -0.23 13.83 -0.11
CA GLU A 150 -1.43 14.65 0.17
C GLU A 150 -1.52 15.10 1.63
N SER A 151 -0.98 14.33 2.58
CA SER A 151 -0.96 14.69 4.00
C SER A 151 0.19 15.62 4.39
N GLY A 152 1.05 16.02 3.43
CA GLY A 152 2.19 16.88 3.67
C GLY A 152 3.36 16.19 4.37
N LEU A 153 3.38 14.84 4.34
CA LEU A 153 4.45 14.01 4.92
C LEU A 153 5.63 13.91 3.96
N THR A 154 6.20 15.07 3.62
CA THR A 154 7.35 15.18 2.72
C THR A 154 8.54 14.38 3.27
N GLY A 155 9.07 13.46 2.47
CA GLY A 155 10.18 12.58 2.86
C GLY A 155 9.77 11.24 3.47
N ALA A 156 8.48 10.90 3.50
CA ALA A 156 8.05 9.53 3.75
C ALA A 156 8.56 8.59 2.63
N THR A 157 8.97 7.39 3.00
CA THR A 157 9.34 6.35 2.03
C THR A 157 8.52 5.09 2.27
N VAL A 158 8.05 4.49 1.16
CA VAL A 158 7.26 3.27 1.17
C VAL A 158 7.96 2.24 0.30
N GLN A 159 8.28 1.09 0.89
CA GLN A 159 9.01 0.02 0.19
C GLN A 159 8.37 -1.34 0.44
N GLN A 160 8.33 -2.18 -0.59
CA GLN A 160 7.96 -3.58 -0.43
C GLN A 160 9.18 -4.37 0.04
N SER A 161 8.96 -5.28 0.98
CA SER A 161 9.95 -6.27 1.42
C SER A 161 9.31 -7.64 1.59
N THR A 162 10.13 -8.67 1.77
CA THR A 162 9.70 -10.07 1.84
C THR A 162 10.38 -10.76 3.02
N THR A 163 9.63 -11.60 3.73
CA THR A 163 10.20 -12.44 4.80
C THR A 163 11.06 -13.57 4.20
N PRO A 164 11.92 -14.22 5.01
CA PRO A 164 12.59 -15.45 4.58
C PRO A 164 11.62 -16.57 4.16
N SER A 165 10.38 -16.55 4.68
CA SER A 165 9.30 -17.47 4.30
C SER A 165 8.54 -17.06 3.03
N GLY A 166 8.93 -15.98 2.35
CA GLY A 166 8.30 -15.53 1.10
C GLY A 166 7.07 -14.62 1.27
N GLN A 167 6.69 -14.24 2.49
CA GLN A 167 5.54 -13.36 2.73
C GLN A 167 5.91 -11.90 2.49
N TYR A 168 5.08 -11.19 1.73
CA TYR A 168 5.27 -9.76 1.46
C TYR A 168 4.76 -8.89 2.59
N PHE A 169 5.45 -7.77 2.82
CA PHE A 169 5.01 -6.71 3.71
C PHE A 169 5.51 -5.35 3.21
N ILE A 170 4.86 -4.28 3.66
CA ILE A 170 5.26 -2.92 3.34
C ILE A 170 6.04 -2.34 4.52
N ILE A 171 7.16 -1.71 4.23
CA ILE A 171 7.95 -0.90 5.16
C ILE A 171 7.65 0.55 4.88
N ILE A 172 7.29 1.28 5.93
CA ILE A 172 6.95 2.70 5.86
C ILE A 172 7.89 3.42 6.81
N GLU A 173 8.65 4.37 6.29
CA GLU A 173 9.58 5.19 7.06
C GLU A 173 9.18 6.66 6.91
N VAL A 174 8.88 7.31 8.03
CA VAL A 174 8.42 8.69 8.05
C VAL A 174 9.28 9.51 9.03
N PRO A 175 10.01 10.53 8.55
CA PRO A 175 10.85 11.38 9.41
C PRO A 175 9.99 12.32 10.25
N ASN A 176 10.36 12.60 11.49
CA ASN A 176 9.66 13.55 12.38
C ASN A 176 8.21 13.21 12.75
N TYR A 177 7.70 12.02 12.44
CA TYR A 177 6.36 11.57 12.84
C TYR A 177 6.42 10.46 13.89
N ASN A 178 5.39 10.40 14.74
CA ASN A 178 5.25 9.32 15.71
C ASN A 178 4.49 8.12 15.14
N SER A 179 4.72 6.95 15.74
CA SER A 179 4.18 5.68 15.23
C SER A 179 2.67 5.58 15.26
N ASN A 180 2.01 6.33 16.13
CA ASN A 180 0.55 6.34 16.24
C ASN A 180 -0.10 7.14 15.11
N GLU A 181 0.49 8.27 14.72
CA GLU A 181 0.03 9.09 13.59
C GLU A 181 0.20 8.35 12.27
N VAL A 182 1.38 7.76 12.05
CA VAL A 182 1.65 6.96 10.85
C VAL A 182 0.69 5.78 10.78
N ARG A 183 0.47 5.07 11.89
CA ARG A 183 -0.48 3.96 11.94
C ARG A 183 -1.91 4.39 11.59
N LYS A 184 -2.42 5.48 12.18
CA LYS A 184 -3.76 6.01 11.89
C LYS A 184 -3.95 6.37 10.40
N LEU A 185 -2.91 6.86 9.74
CA LEU A 185 -2.97 7.21 8.32
C LEU A 185 -2.98 5.97 7.42
N VAL A 186 -2.24 4.94 7.80
CA VAL A 186 -2.08 3.69 7.05
C VAL A 186 -3.26 2.75 7.25
N GLU A 187 -3.81 2.67 8.46
CA GLU A 187 -4.94 1.78 8.80
C GLU A 187 -6.26 2.17 8.14
N LYS A 188 -6.45 3.46 7.83
CA LYS A 188 -7.66 3.93 7.15
C LYS A 188 -7.66 3.45 5.69
N ARG A 189 -8.32 2.32 5.42
CA ARG A 189 -8.74 1.95 4.06
C ARG A 189 -9.79 2.97 3.63
N GLY A 190 -9.43 3.88 2.73
CA GLY A 190 -10.41 4.79 2.15
C GLY A 190 -11.09 4.04 1.02
N SER A 191 -12.33 3.60 1.23
CA SER A 191 -13.22 3.15 0.15
C SER A 191 -14.30 4.19 -0.03
N VAL A 192 -14.60 4.55 -1.28
CA VAL A 192 -15.70 5.46 -1.63
C VAL A 192 -16.67 4.68 -2.50
N GLU A 193 -17.89 4.49 -2.00
CA GLU A 193 -19.01 3.89 -2.73
C GLU A 193 -20.19 4.86 -2.67
N VAL A 194 -20.80 5.12 -3.83
CA VAL A 194 -22.08 5.83 -3.91
C VAL A 194 -23.16 4.79 -4.10
N MET A 195 -24.14 4.79 -3.20
CA MET A 195 -25.25 3.84 -3.19
C MET A 195 -26.58 4.55 -3.44
N ILE A 196 -27.47 3.90 -4.18
CA ILE A 196 -28.88 4.27 -4.27
C ILE A 196 -29.69 3.29 -3.42
N GLN A 197 -30.54 3.84 -2.55
CA GLN A 197 -31.57 3.07 -1.85
C GLN A 197 -32.92 3.24 -2.53
N PHE A 198 -33.64 2.14 -2.73
CA PHE A 198 -34.97 2.13 -3.33
C PHE A 198 -35.94 1.26 -2.51
N PRO A 199 -37.22 1.64 -2.41
CA PRO A 199 -38.21 0.83 -1.70
C PRO A 199 -38.53 -0.44 -2.48
N THR A 200 -38.68 -1.57 -1.77
CA THR A 200 -39.11 -2.86 -2.33
C THR A 200 -40.58 -3.13 -2.02
N GLU A 201 -41.19 -4.08 -2.73
CA GLU A 201 -42.61 -4.46 -2.55
C GLU A 201 -42.93 -4.99 -1.13
N THR A 202 -41.92 -5.38 -0.35
CA THR A 202 -42.05 -5.94 1.00
C THR A 202 -41.85 -4.93 2.14
N ASN A 203 -41.88 -3.61 1.86
CA ASN A 203 -41.53 -2.54 2.81
C ASN A 203 -40.07 -2.59 3.31
N GLU A 204 -39.20 -3.32 2.61
CA GLU A 204 -37.75 -3.32 2.84
C GLU A 204 -37.07 -2.36 1.87
N TRP A 205 -35.89 -1.85 2.23
CA TRP A 205 -35.09 -0.98 1.35
C TRP A 205 -34.05 -1.82 0.61
N GLY A 206 -34.14 -1.84 -0.72
CA GLY A 206 -33.09 -2.37 -1.58
C GLY A 206 -31.97 -1.34 -1.69
N THR A 207 -30.72 -1.80 -1.77
CA THR A 207 -29.54 -0.94 -1.97
C THR A 207 -28.78 -1.44 -3.20
N VAL A 208 -28.36 -0.52 -4.07
CA VAL A 208 -27.48 -0.83 -5.20
C VAL A 208 -26.33 0.17 -5.21
N VAL A 209 -25.09 -0.33 -5.39
CA VAL A 209 -23.91 0.51 -5.60
C VAL A 209 -23.96 1.01 -7.05
N VAL A 210 -23.80 2.32 -7.24
CA VAL A 210 -23.84 2.96 -8.56
C VAL A 210 -22.53 3.58 -8.99
N LEU A 211 -21.67 3.96 -8.05
CA LEU A 211 -20.32 4.43 -8.32
C LEU A 211 -19.37 3.89 -7.27
N THR A 212 -18.18 3.56 -7.70
CA THR A 212 -17.05 3.11 -6.89
C THR A 212 -15.90 4.10 -7.01
N GLN A 213 -14.78 3.84 -6.33
CA GLN A 213 -13.59 4.67 -6.43
C GLN A 213 -13.00 4.68 -7.86
N ASP A 214 -13.15 3.59 -8.62
CA ASP A 214 -12.60 3.50 -9.98
C ASP A 214 -13.34 4.41 -10.97
N ASP A 215 -14.59 4.76 -10.64
CA ASP A 215 -15.41 5.72 -11.38
C ASP A 215 -15.02 7.18 -11.09
N ILE A 216 -14.11 7.42 -10.13
CA ILE A 216 -13.68 8.76 -9.69
C ILE A 216 -12.31 9.11 -10.30
N ALA A 217 -12.31 10.09 -11.19
CA ALA A 217 -11.09 10.63 -11.78
C ALA A 217 -10.30 11.52 -10.81
N THR A 218 -10.97 12.35 -10.00
CA THR A 218 -10.30 13.27 -9.07
C THR A 218 -11.21 13.65 -7.90
N VAL A 219 -10.63 13.73 -6.70
CA VAL A 219 -11.26 14.30 -5.51
C VAL A 219 -10.61 15.66 -5.23
N GLY A 220 -11.40 16.72 -5.20
CA GLY A 220 -10.93 18.07 -4.91
C GLY A 220 -10.73 18.33 -3.41
N THR A 221 -10.29 19.54 -3.07
CA THR A 221 -10.22 19.97 -1.67
C THR A 221 -11.60 20.38 -1.15
N VAL A 222 -11.77 20.36 0.17
CA VAL A 222 -12.96 20.93 0.83
C VAL A 222 -13.20 22.35 0.33
N GLN A 223 -14.42 22.61 -0.13
CA GLN A 223 -14.93 23.90 -0.56
C GLN A 223 -15.92 24.43 0.47
N ASP A 224 -15.93 25.74 0.64
CA ASP A 224 -16.91 26.43 1.49
C ASP A 224 -18.34 26.32 0.92
N PRO A 225 -19.38 26.51 1.76
CA PRO A 225 -20.76 26.55 1.31
C PRO A 225 -20.97 27.53 0.15
N THR A 226 -21.72 27.10 -0.86
CA THR A 226 -22.13 27.95 -2.00
C THR A 226 -23.63 28.24 -1.91
N VAL A 227 -24.12 29.14 -2.76
CA VAL A 227 -25.57 29.43 -2.86
C VAL A 227 -26.37 28.17 -3.23
N SER A 228 -25.78 27.25 -4.01
CA SER A 228 -26.40 25.99 -4.42
C SER A 228 -26.17 24.82 -3.46
N ILE A 229 -25.10 24.85 -2.65
CA ILE A 229 -24.77 23.81 -1.67
C ILE A 229 -24.52 24.49 -0.33
N GLY A 230 -25.54 24.50 0.54
CA GLY A 230 -25.52 25.23 1.82
C GLY A 230 -24.59 24.67 2.91
N SER A 231 -23.69 23.75 2.57
CA SER A 231 -22.73 23.12 3.48
C SER A 231 -21.35 22.99 2.83
N PRO A 232 -20.27 22.91 3.62
CA PRO A 232 -18.96 22.58 3.10
C PRO A 232 -19.03 21.25 2.34
N HIS A 233 -18.35 21.16 1.20
CA HIS A 233 -18.45 20.01 0.31
C HIS A 233 -17.12 19.70 -0.35
N VAL A 234 -16.97 18.47 -0.82
CA VAL A 234 -15.78 18.02 -1.55
C VAL A 234 -16.21 17.70 -2.98
N PRO A 235 -15.73 18.45 -4.00
CA PRO A 235 -16.09 18.18 -5.38
C PRO A 235 -15.39 16.91 -5.85
N VAL A 236 -16.12 16.07 -6.56
CA VAL A 236 -15.61 14.83 -7.16
C VAL A 236 -15.82 14.94 -8.67
N THR A 237 -14.77 14.59 -9.43
CA THR A 237 -14.84 14.48 -10.89
C THR A 237 -14.86 13.00 -11.23
N LEU A 238 -15.84 12.58 -12.04
CA LEU A 238 -15.95 11.20 -12.50
C LEU A 238 -15.07 10.96 -13.73
N THR A 239 -14.71 9.70 -13.96
CA THR A 239 -14.15 9.25 -15.24
C THR A 239 -15.20 9.32 -16.33
N GLU A 240 -14.81 9.20 -17.60
CA GLU A 240 -15.77 9.16 -18.72
C GLU A 240 -16.72 7.96 -18.59
N GLU A 241 -16.20 6.81 -18.13
CA GLU A 241 -16.97 5.60 -17.87
C GLU A 241 -17.94 5.78 -16.68
N GLY A 242 -17.46 6.34 -15.57
CA GLY A 242 -18.29 6.63 -14.39
C GLY A 242 -19.36 7.71 -14.63
N ALA A 243 -19.22 8.52 -15.67
CA ALA A 243 -20.18 9.56 -16.05
C ALA A 243 -21.22 9.10 -17.10
N SER A 244 -21.08 7.89 -17.64
CA SER A 244 -21.96 7.32 -18.68
C SER A 244 -23.15 6.55 -18.12
#